data_AF-A0A9X1KXL2-F1
#
_entry.id   AF-A0A9X1KXL2-F1
#
_cell.length_a   1.000
_cell.length_b   1.000
_cell.length_c   1.000
_cell.angle_alpha   90.00
_cell.angle_beta   90.00
_cell.angle_gamma   90.00
#
_symmetry.space_group_name_H-M   'P 1'
#
loop_
_entity.id
_entity.type
_entity.pdbx_description
1 polymer ?
#
loop_
_entity_poly.entity_id
_entity_poly.type
_entity_poly.pdbx_seq_one_letter_code
_entity_poly.pdbx_strand_id
1 'polypeptide(L)'
;MLKKTIPILLLITMSACEVYRQDDYAEQYVIESFLTAGETLPEVKLSRTIPLNQTYVFEEVAISDADIVIRLTAADGSASDVYTYTESSRRGIYTPDDQDARVISGRMYTLEITGLDRPGDRITSSAIVPLQFEIVSLNVDETVYQSDVQFEFNLTRSFFPGRQNVFIASSIALDPDSFPLTPFWADRDGEPNEYIQVSSGLINEGNYTVNEDNTIDLKYPWIGIAYYGPNRLDIYAVDDNIFDYYRSLQTQQGGGNISPGQIENVIWNVEGGIGLFGARAGVSADVFVKQQD
;
A
#
# COMPACT_ATOMS: atom_id res chain seq x y z
N MET A 1 -76.60 26.06 -26.60
CA MET A 1 -76.31 24.91 -25.72
C MET A 1 -75.89 23.76 -26.64
N LEU A 2 -74.71 23.15 -26.66
CA LEU A 2 -73.59 23.02 -25.72
C LEU A 2 -72.33 22.99 -26.63
N LYS A 3 -71.35 23.90 -26.46
CA LYS A 3 -70.08 23.84 -27.20
C LYS A 3 -69.17 22.82 -26.51
N LYS A 4 -68.80 21.74 -27.20
CA LYS A 4 -67.80 20.76 -26.73
C LYS A 4 -66.42 21.42 -26.76
N THR A 5 -65.90 21.76 -25.60
CA THR A 5 -64.48 22.05 -25.37
C THR A 5 -63.73 20.73 -25.25
N ILE A 6 -62.87 20.43 -26.22
CA ILE A 6 -61.87 19.34 -26.15
C ILE A 6 -60.69 19.90 -25.34
N PRO A 7 -60.25 19.25 -24.25
CA PRO A 7 -58.99 19.63 -23.63
C PRO A 7 -57.86 19.06 -24.47
N ILE A 8 -57.04 19.93 -25.06
CA ILE A 8 -55.73 19.58 -25.59
C ILE A 8 -54.83 19.33 -24.36
N LEU A 9 -54.69 18.08 -23.97
CA LEU A 9 -53.61 17.65 -23.08
C LEU A 9 -52.37 17.46 -23.97
N LEU A 10 -51.65 18.56 -24.22
CA LEU A 10 -50.40 18.51 -24.97
C LEU A 10 -49.31 17.95 -24.07
N LEU A 11 -48.90 16.74 -24.45
CA LEU A 11 -47.80 15.92 -23.99
C LEU A 11 -46.49 16.72 -23.88
N ILE A 12 -46.08 17.11 -22.67
CA ILE A 12 -44.72 17.55 -22.35
C ILE A 12 -44.03 16.40 -21.61
N THR A 13 -43.53 15.40 -22.34
CA THR A 13 -42.77 14.28 -21.75
C THR A 13 -41.61 13.82 -22.62
N MET A 14 -40.84 14.74 -23.20
CA MET A 14 -39.61 14.38 -23.94
C MET A 14 -38.41 15.28 -23.61
N SER A 15 -38.07 15.40 -22.32
CA SER A 15 -36.79 15.96 -21.88
C SER A 15 -36.31 15.40 -20.53
N ALA A 16 -36.65 14.15 -20.20
CA ALA A 16 -36.35 13.57 -18.88
C ALA A 16 -35.58 12.23 -18.95
N CYS A 17 -34.68 12.10 -19.91
CA CYS A 17 -33.67 11.05 -19.93
C CYS A 17 -32.39 11.62 -20.56
N GLU A 18 -31.80 12.62 -19.91
CA GLU A 18 -30.35 12.77 -20.04
C GLU A 18 -29.76 11.62 -19.22
N VAL A 19 -29.62 10.47 -19.89
CA VAL A 19 -28.90 9.32 -19.34
C VAL A 19 -27.51 9.84 -19.03
N TYR A 20 -27.19 9.90 -17.74
CA TYR A 20 -25.85 10.21 -17.27
C TYR A 20 -24.89 9.33 -18.08
N ARG A 21 -24.05 9.94 -18.94
CA ARG A 21 -23.01 9.19 -19.64
C ARG A 21 -22.12 8.66 -18.54
N GLN A 22 -22.22 7.37 -18.27
CA GLN A 22 -21.19 6.66 -17.54
C GLN A 22 -19.91 6.87 -18.36
N ASP A 23 -18.89 7.47 -17.75
CA ASP A 23 -17.64 7.74 -18.44
C ASP A 23 -17.10 6.44 -19.05
N ASP A 24 -16.77 6.49 -20.34
CA ASP A 24 -16.15 5.35 -21.02
C ASP A 24 -14.84 5.02 -20.31
N TYR A 25 -14.53 3.73 -20.21
CA TYR A 25 -13.29 3.26 -19.61
C TYR A 25 -12.07 3.93 -20.27
N ALA A 26 -11.23 4.56 -19.45
CA ALA A 26 -9.95 5.10 -19.84
C ALA A 26 -8.83 4.23 -19.25
N GLU A 27 -8.03 3.62 -20.13
CA GLU A 27 -6.88 2.83 -19.71
C GLU A 27 -5.80 3.69 -19.06
N GLN A 28 -5.26 3.20 -17.95
CA GLN A 28 -4.18 3.83 -17.19
C GLN A 28 -3.04 2.85 -17.00
N TYR A 29 -1.81 3.37 -16.96
CA TYR A 29 -0.66 2.60 -16.54
C TYR A 29 -0.68 2.40 -15.02
N VAL A 30 -0.23 1.23 -14.58
CA VAL A 30 -0.16 0.83 -13.18
C VAL A 30 1.27 0.47 -12.86
N ILE A 31 1.83 1.07 -11.82
CA ILE A 31 3.18 0.77 -11.31
C ILE A 31 3.11 0.23 -9.88
N GLU A 32 4.01 -0.70 -9.55
CA GLU A 32 4.18 -1.20 -8.19
C GLU A 32 5.67 -1.44 -7.92
N SER A 33 6.21 -0.77 -6.90
CA SER A 33 7.57 -0.98 -6.40
C SER A 33 7.70 -0.41 -4.99
N PHE A 34 8.39 -1.14 -4.10
CA PHE A 34 8.57 -0.77 -2.69
C PHE A 34 10.04 -0.75 -2.31
N LEU A 35 10.58 0.44 -2.06
CA LEU A 35 11.95 0.62 -1.56
C LEU A 35 11.97 0.30 -0.05
N THR A 36 12.64 -0.76 0.36
CA THR A 36 12.83 -1.08 1.79
C THR A 36 14.26 -0.75 2.22
N ALA A 37 14.44 0.09 3.24
CA ALA A 37 15.75 0.48 3.76
C ALA A 37 16.65 -0.73 4.05
N GLY A 38 17.86 -0.72 3.50
CA GLY A 38 18.87 -1.78 3.70
C GLY A 38 18.66 -3.04 2.85
N GLU A 39 17.51 -3.21 2.20
CA GLU A 39 17.29 -4.31 1.26
C GLU A 39 17.90 -4.00 -0.12
N THR A 40 17.99 -5.02 -0.99
CA THR A 40 18.31 -4.81 -2.40
C THR A 40 17.25 -3.95 -3.08
N LEU A 41 17.61 -3.30 -4.18
CA LEU A 41 16.63 -2.61 -5.00
C LEU A 41 15.50 -3.57 -5.42
N PRO A 42 14.22 -3.16 -5.29
CA PRO A 42 13.09 -4.01 -5.58
C PRO A 42 12.89 -4.16 -7.08
N GLU A 43 12.10 -5.15 -7.48
CA GLU A 43 11.51 -5.22 -8.81
C GLU A 43 10.52 -4.06 -9.03
N VAL A 44 10.34 -3.68 -10.29
CA VAL A 44 9.25 -2.79 -10.73
C VAL A 44 8.26 -3.60 -11.54
N LYS A 45 7.00 -3.65 -11.10
CA LYS A 45 5.90 -4.23 -11.89
C LYS A 45 5.20 -3.13 -12.65
N LEU A 46 4.93 -3.38 -13.93
CA LEU A 46 4.34 -2.41 -14.84
C LEU A 46 3.24 -3.08 -15.67
N SER A 47 2.02 -2.57 -15.53
CA SER A 47 0.84 -3.11 -16.22
C SER A 47 -0.16 -2.01 -16.60
N ARG A 48 -1.32 -2.43 -17.08
CA ARG A 48 -2.48 -1.56 -17.37
C ARG A 48 -3.68 -1.92 -16.52
N THR A 49 -4.57 -0.95 -16.35
CA THR A 49 -5.94 -1.25 -15.93
C THR A 49 -6.67 -2.02 -17.03
N ILE A 50 -7.83 -2.58 -16.68
CA ILE A 50 -8.78 -3.19 -17.62
C ILE A 50 -10.19 -2.72 -17.32
N PRO A 51 -11.12 -2.82 -18.28
CA PRO A 51 -12.54 -2.61 -18.03
C PRO A 51 -13.08 -3.53 -16.92
N LEU A 52 -14.04 -3.03 -16.14
CA LEU A 52 -14.65 -3.75 -15.01
C LEU A 52 -15.32 -5.09 -15.39
N ASN A 53 -15.64 -5.30 -16.65
CA ASN A 53 -16.30 -6.51 -17.15
C ASN A 53 -15.32 -7.56 -17.69
N GLN A 54 -14.01 -7.34 -17.54
CA GLN A 54 -12.97 -8.28 -17.96
C GLN A 54 -12.31 -8.95 -16.75
N THR A 55 -11.80 -10.17 -16.96
CA THR A 55 -11.02 -10.88 -15.94
C THR A 55 -9.60 -10.33 -15.93
N TYR A 56 -9.09 -10.01 -14.74
CA TYR A 56 -7.73 -9.54 -14.58
C TYR A 56 -6.74 -10.71 -14.59
N VAL A 57 -5.81 -10.69 -15.54
CA VAL A 57 -4.63 -11.56 -15.61
C VAL A 57 -3.42 -10.67 -15.86
N PHE A 58 -2.52 -10.57 -14.89
CA PHE A 58 -1.40 -9.61 -14.92
C PHE A 58 -0.59 -9.70 -16.21
N GLU A 59 -0.21 -10.92 -16.61
CA GLU A 59 0.63 -11.18 -17.78
C GLU A 59 -0.01 -10.73 -19.10
N GLU A 60 -1.35 -10.69 -19.18
CA GLU A 60 -2.07 -10.25 -20.38
C GLU A 60 -2.09 -8.72 -20.52
N VAL A 61 -1.93 -8.01 -19.41
CA VAL A 61 -2.00 -6.54 -19.33
C VAL A 61 -0.65 -5.90 -18.99
N ALA A 62 0.40 -6.72 -18.93
CA ALA A 62 1.76 -6.33 -18.66
C ALA A 62 2.38 -5.52 -19.80
N ILE A 63 3.15 -4.49 -19.44
CA ILE A 63 3.87 -3.62 -20.37
C ILE A 63 5.31 -4.11 -20.49
N SER A 64 5.71 -4.44 -21.70
CA SER A 64 7.06 -4.92 -22.03
C SER A 64 7.88 -3.82 -22.70
N ASP A 65 9.19 -4.05 -22.78
CA ASP A 65 10.14 -3.19 -23.50
C ASP A 65 10.19 -1.72 -23.01
N ALA A 66 9.79 -1.46 -21.76
CA ALA A 66 9.88 -0.14 -21.16
C ALA A 66 11.30 0.17 -20.66
N ASP A 67 11.70 1.44 -20.75
CA ASP A 67 12.95 1.94 -20.19
C ASP A 67 12.68 2.41 -18.76
N ILE A 68 13.21 1.70 -17.76
CA ILE A 68 13.02 2.04 -16.34
C ILE A 68 14.34 2.50 -15.73
N VAL A 69 14.29 3.68 -15.09
CA VAL A 69 15.43 4.26 -14.38
C VAL A 69 14.99 4.72 -13.00
N ILE A 70 15.72 4.31 -11.97
CA ILE A 70 15.61 4.85 -10.63
C ILE A 70 16.88 5.64 -10.30
N ARG A 71 16.73 6.88 -9.83
CA ARG A 71 17.86 7.75 -9.46
C ARG A 71 17.85 8.01 -7.97
N LEU A 72 19.01 7.90 -7.35
CA LEU A 72 19.23 8.29 -5.96
C LEU A 72 19.71 9.75 -5.90
N THR A 73 19.03 10.57 -5.12
CA THR A 73 19.47 11.95 -4.84
C THR A 73 20.57 11.95 -3.79
N ALA A 74 21.71 12.56 -4.08
CA ALA A 74 22.83 12.88 -3.19
C ALA A 74 22.39 13.67 -1.95
N ALA A 75 23.20 13.63 -0.89
CA ALA A 75 22.91 14.36 0.35
C ALA A 75 22.86 15.90 0.15
N ASP A 76 23.45 16.41 -0.93
CA ASP A 76 23.45 17.83 -1.31
C ASP A 76 22.33 18.18 -2.33
N GLY A 77 21.46 17.22 -2.68
CA GLY A 77 20.38 17.40 -3.64
C GLY A 77 20.75 17.16 -5.11
N SER A 78 22.02 16.83 -5.43
CA SER A 78 22.41 16.42 -6.79
C SER A 78 22.04 14.96 -7.07
N ALA A 79 22.11 14.49 -8.33
CA ALA A 79 21.94 13.06 -8.61
C ALA A 79 23.23 12.30 -8.26
N SER A 80 23.13 11.28 -7.40
CA SER A 80 24.27 10.46 -6.94
C SER A 80 24.46 9.26 -7.85
N ASP A 81 23.42 8.41 -7.91
CA ASP A 81 23.49 7.10 -8.56
C ASP A 81 22.27 6.88 -9.44
N VAL A 82 22.47 6.09 -10.50
CA VAL A 82 21.45 5.77 -11.49
C VAL A 82 21.39 4.27 -11.64
N TYR A 83 20.21 3.71 -11.41
CA TYR A 83 19.93 2.29 -11.50
C TYR A 83 19.03 2.05 -12.70
N THR A 84 19.53 1.30 -13.68
CA THR A 84 18.77 0.83 -14.83
C THR A 84 18.16 -0.52 -14.53
N TYR A 85 17.08 -0.83 -15.23
CA TYR A 85 16.24 -1.99 -14.99
C TYR A 85 15.96 -2.68 -16.32
N THR A 86 16.04 -4.00 -16.33
CA THR A 86 15.77 -4.84 -17.49
C THR A 86 14.56 -5.73 -17.22
N GLU A 87 13.71 -5.93 -18.23
CA GLU A 87 12.59 -6.86 -18.14
C GLU A 87 13.09 -8.28 -17.86
N SER A 88 12.52 -8.91 -16.84
CA SER A 88 12.82 -10.28 -16.45
C SER A 88 12.20 -11.28 -17.45
N SER A 89 12.39 -12.58 -17.18
CA SER A 89 11.66 -13.63 -17.92
C SER A 89 10.14 -13.56 -17.76
N ARG A 90 9.64 -12.83 -16.75
CA ARG A 90 8.22 -12.60 -16.51
C ARG A 90 7.83 -11.24 -17.08
N ARG A 91 6.87 -11.26 -18.01
CA ARG A 91 6.38 -10.07 -18.72
C ARG A 91 5.93 -8.99 -17.74
N GLY A 92 6.36 -7.75 -17.95
CA GLY A 92 5.98 -6.59 -17.12
C GLY A 92 6.63 -6.55 -15.74
N ILE A 93 7.61 -7.42 -15.45
CA ILE A 93 8.40 -7.40 -14.22
C ILE A 93 9.84 -7.04 -14.60
N TYR A 94 10.33 -5.94 -14.06
CA TYR A 94 11.66 -5.41 -14.34
C TYR A 94 12.53 -5.52 -13.09
N THR A 95 13.73 -6.03 -13.27
CA THR A 95 14.72 -6.22 -12.19
C THR A 95 15.87 -5.26 -12.36
N PRO A 96 16.48 -4.74 -11.27
CA PRO A 96 17.63 -3.85 -11.38
C PRO A 96 18.81 -4.55 -12.04
N ASP A 97 19.55 -3.85 -12.90
CA ASP A 97 20.74 -4.43 -13.54
C ASP A 97 21.86 -4.70 -12.50
N ASP A 98 21.95 -3.84 -11.48
CA ASP A 98 22.77 -4.07 -10.29
C ASP A 98 21.94 -4.75 -9.20
N GLN A 99 22.11 -6.07 -9.07
CA GLN A 99 21.40 -6.91 -8.10
C GLN A 99 21.92 -6.76 -6.66
N ASP A 100 23.12 -6.18 -6.48
CA ASP A 100 23.75 -6.01 -5.17
C ASP A 100 23.50 -4.60 -4.60
N ALA A 101 23.04 -3.65 -5.43
CA ALA A 101 22.67 -2.31 -5.02
C ALA A 101 21.59 -2.34 -3.93
N ARG A 102 21.85 -1.57 -2.85
CA ARG A 102 20.96 -1.51 -1.68
C ARG A 102 20.28 -0.15 -1.54
N VAL A 103 19.06 -0.18 -1.03
CA VAL A 103 18.28 1.01 -0.72
C VAL A 103 18.88 1.71 0.50
N ILE A 104 19.26 2.98 0.33
CA ILE A 104 19.87 3.79 1.37
C ILE A 104 18.78 4.55 2.14
N SER A 105 18.70 4.31 3.45
CA SER A 105 17.75 5.00 4.34
C SER A 105 18.00 6.52 4.38
N GLY A 106 16.94 7.31 4.56
CA GLY A 106 17.01 8.77 4.66
C GLY A 106 17.28 9.48 3.34
N ARG A 107 17.19 8.78 2.22
CA ARG A 107 17.49 9.32 0.89
C ARG A 107 16.27 9.31 0.00
N MET A 108 16.27 10.23 -0.95
CA MET A 108 15.22 10.35 -1.96
C MET A 108 15.59 9.55 -3.20
N TYR A 109 14.63 8.81 -3.71
CA TYR A 109 14.70 8.11 -4.98
C TYR A 109 13.65 8.67 -5.93
N THR A 110 14.00 8.83 -7.20
CA THR A 110 13.07 9.22 -8.27
C THR A 110 12.99 8.11 -9.30
N LEU A 111 11.75 7.72 -9.63
CA LEU A 111 11.43 6.76 -10.68
C LEU A 111 11.08 7.51 -11.95
N GLU A 112 11.62 7.03 -13.08
CA GLU A 112 11.26 7.45 -14.43
C GLU A 112 11.08 6.23 -15.31
N ILE A 113 9.94 6.16 -16.00
CA ILE A 113 9.63 5.12 -16.98
C ILE A 113 9.29 5.78 -18.31
N THR A 114 9.97 5.36 -19.37
CA THR A 114 9.73 5.75 -20.76
C THR A 114 9.65 4.50 -21.65
N GLY A 115 9.58 4.65 -22.98
CA GLY A 115 9.47 3.50 -23.88
C GLY A 115 8.11 2.78 -23.80
N LEU A 116 7.08 3.47 -23.28
CA LEU A 116 5.73 2.94 -23.15
C LEU A 116 5.05 2.82 -24.53
N ASP A 117 4.00 2.00 -24.63
CA ASP A 117 3.30 1.71 -25.90
C ASP A 117 2.78 2.95 -26.63
N ARG A 118 2.48 4.03 -25.89
CA ARG A 118 2.08 5.31 -26.47
C ARG A 118 3.32 6.21 -26.58
N PRO A 119 3.73 6.60 -27.81
CA PRO A 119 4.92 7.41 -28.00
C PRO A 119 4.85 8.74 -27.24
N GLY A 120 5.87 9.01 -26.42
CA GLY A 120 5.98 10.23 -25.63
C GLY A 120 5.35 10.16 -24.24
N ASP A 121 4.65 9.07 -23.92
CA ASP A 121 4.18 8.83 -22.55
C ASP A 121 5.38 8.60 -21.62
N ARG A 122 5.21 9.06 -20.38
CA ARG A 122 6.21 8.99 -19.33
C ARG A 122 5.52 8.82 -17.98
N ILE A 123 6.06 7.98 -17.13
CA ILE A 123 5.62 7.82 -15.75
C ILE A 123 6.73 8.32 -14.82
N THR A 124 6.38 9.13 -13.83
CA THR A 124 7.32 9.56 -12.79
C THR A 124 6.74 9.50 -11.40
N SER A 125 7.60 9.20 -10.43
CA SER A 125 7.29 9.28 -9.01
C SER A 125 8.56 9.52 -8.21
N SER A 126 8.43 9.94 -6.95
CA SER A 126 9.54 10.09 -6.03
C SER A 126 9.14 9.63 -4.64
N ALA A 127 10.09 9.07 -3.91
CA ALA A 127 9.88 8.56 -2.57
C ALA A 127 11.11 8.88 -1.70
N ILE A 128 10.88 9.18 -0.42
CA ILE A 128 11.95 9.34 0.56
C ILE A 128 11.95 8.10 1.45
N VAL A 129 13.07 7.39 1.49
CA VAL A 129 13.20 6.21 2.35
C VAL A 129 13.30 6.67 3.81
N PRO A 130 12.43 6.22 4.73
CA PRO A 130 12.57 6.54 6.15
C PRO A 130 13.93 6.09 6.71
N LEU A 131 14.42 6.74 7.77
CA LEU A 131 15.63 6.27 8.46
C LEU A 131 15.41 4.88 9.04
N GLN A 132 16.41 4.03 8.88
CA GLN A 132 16.41 2.70 9.47
C GLN A 132 16.38 2.80 11.00
N PHE A 133 15.68 1.85 11.62
CA PHE A 133 15.54 1.71 13.05
C PHE A 133 15.67 0.23 13.43
N GLU A 134 15.74 -0.03 14.73
CA GLU A 134 16.08 -1.32 15.28
C GLU A 134 15.16 -1.67 16.46
N ILE A 135 14.97 -2.96 16.70
CA ILE A 135 14.32 -3.47 17.91
C ILE A 135 15.37 -3.50 19.02
N VAL A 136 15.19 -2.67 20.05
CA VAL A 136 16.02 -2.68 21.24
C VAL A 136 15.61 -3.85 22.13
N SER A 137 14.30 -4.05 22.32
CA SER A 137 13.75 -5.19 23.05
C SER A 137 12.29 -5.43 22.70
N LEU A 138 11.84 -6.66 22.98
CA LEU A 138 10.44 -7.06 22.95
C LEU A 138 10.03 -7.45 24.37
N ASN A 139 8.86 -7.01 24.83
CA ASN A 139 8.41 -7.29 26.20
C ASN A 139 8.15 -8.80 26.44
N VAL A 140 7.60 -9.50 25.45
CA VAL A 140 7.35 -10.95 25.44
C VAL A 140 7.47 -11.49 24.02
N ASP A 141 7.99 -12.70 23.86
CA ASP A 141 8.01 -13.45 22.59
C ASP A 141 6.82 -14.41 22.44
N GLU A 142 6.01 -14.55 23.49
CA GLU A 142 4.83 -15.41 23.51
C GLU A 142 3.73 -14.80 24.39
N THR A 143 2.49 -14.81 23.91
CA THR A 143 1.33 -14.39 24.72
C THR A 143 0.03 -15.03 24.23
N VAL A 144 -1.02 -14.95 25.04
CA VAL A 144 -2.39 -15.38 24.71
C VAL A 144 -3.08 -14.26 23.92
N TYR A 145 -3.75 -14.64 22.83
CA TYR A 145 -4.51 -13.71 21.99
C TYR A 145 -5.51 -12.89 22.80
N GLN A 146 -5.49 -11.56 22.63
CA GLN A 146 -6.34 -10.61 23.35
C GLN A 146 -6.26 -10.67 24.89
N SER A 147 -5.16 -11.19 25.46
CA SER A 147 -4.88 -11.03 26.89
C SER A 147 -4.44 -9.60 27.24
N ASP A 148 -4.35 -9.31 28.54
CA ASP A 148 -3.82 -8.02 29.04
C ASP A 148 -2.36 -7.78 28.63
N VAL A 149 -1.61 -8.85 28.31
CA VAL A 149 -0.23 -8.78 27.82
C VAL A 149 -0.23 -8.82 26.30
N GLN A 150 0.02 -7.67 25.69
CA GLN A 150 0.19 -7.51 24.24
C GLN A 150 1.67 -7.44 23.87
N PHE A 151 2.02 -7.78 22.63
CA PHE A 151 3.37 -7.53 22.12
C PHE A 151 3.63 -6.02 22.07
N GLU A 152 4.71 -5.62 22.73
CA GLU A 152 5.17 -4.24 22.80
C GLU A 152 6.64 -4.20 22.42
N PHE A 153 6.93 -3.46 21.37
CA PHE A 153 8.25 -3.31 20.78
C PHE A 153 8.88 -2.02 21.32
N ASN A 154 10.03 -2.13 21.96
CA ASN A 154 10.90 -0.99 22.21
C ASN A 154 11.82 -0.81 21.00
N LEU A 155 11.69 0.32 20.33
CA LEU A 155 12.34 0.62 19.05
C LEU A 155 13.25 1.83 19.17
N THR A 156 14.36 1.82 18.44
CA THR A 156 15.04 3.09 18.14
C THR A 156 14.16 3.96 17.26
N ARG A 157 14.36 5.28 17.31
CA ARG A 157 13.51 6.22 16.58
C ARG A 157 13.87 6.23 15.09
N SER A 158 12.92 5.85 14.23
CA SER A 158 12.97 6.17 12.79
C SER A 158 12.81 7.67 12.55
N PHE A 159 13.00 8.14 11.32
CA PHE A 159 12.78 9.54 10.95
C PHE A 159 12.32 9.67 9.51
N PHE A 160 11.37 10.57 9.29
CA PHE A 160 10.92 11.02 7.99
C PHE A 160 10.88 12.56 7.95
N PRO A 161 11.42 13.23 6.92
CA PRO A 161 11.42 14.69 6.83
C PRO A 161 10.01 15.28 6.78
N GLY A 162 9.79 16.38 7.50
CA GLY A 162 8.58 17.20 7.34
C GLY A 162 7.31 16.68 8.03
N ARG A 163 7.34 15.47 8.63
CA ARG A 163 6.24 14.97 9.45
C ARG A 163 6.71 13.98 10.52
N GLN A 164 5.77 13.60 11.38
CA GLN A 164 5.94 12.48 12.32
C GLN A 164 5.97 11.14 11.58
N ASN A 165 6.60 10.14 12.19
CA ASN A 165 6.60 8.79 11.64
C ASN A 165 5.20 8.19 11.78
N VAL A 166 4.85 7.43 10.75
CA VAL A 166 3.63 6.62 10.74
C VAL A 166 4.08 5.20 10.49
N PHE A 167 3.52 4.28 11.25
CA PHE A 167 3.86 2.87 11.19
C PHE A 167 2.73 2.04 10.59
N ILE A 168 3.08 0.95 9.95
CA ILE A 168 2.16 -0.13 9.59
C ILE A 168 2.70 -1.40 10.23
N ALA A 169 1.84 -2.11 10.94
CA ALA A 169 2.13 -3.44 11.46
C ALA A 169 1.68 -4.48 10.44
N SER A 170 2.51 -5.46 10.12
CA SER A 170 2.14 -6.60 9.27
C SER A 170 2.59 -7.90 9.92
N SER A 171 1.80 -8.97 9.80
CA SER A 171 2.22 -10.29 10.25
C SER A 171 2.17 -11.31 9.14
N ILE A 172 3.04 -12.30 9.27
CA ILE A 172 3.07 -13.49 8.43
C ILE A 172 2.92 -14.71 9.35
N ALA A 173 1.91 -15.54 9.10
CA ALA A 173 1.76 -16.83 9.74
C ALA A 173 2.84 -17.79 9.23
N LEU A 174 3.66 -18.34 10.13
CA LEU A 174 4.80 -19.20 9.78
C LEU A 174 4.40 -20.67 9.63
N ASP A 175 3.27 -21.06 10.20
CA ASP A 175 2.71 -22.42 10.15
C ASP A 175 1.17 -22.39 10.06
N PRO A 176 0.59 -21.79 8.99
CA PRO A 176 -0.85 -21.58 8.88
C PRO A 176 -1.66 -22.88 8.71
N ASP A 177 -1.02 -23.97 8.29
CA ASP A 177 -1.69 -25.27 8.12
C ASP A 177 -1.92 -26.00 9.46
N SER A 178 -1.09 -25.72 10.47
CA SER A 178 -1.13 -26.39 11.78
C SER A 178 -1.96 -25.62 12.82
N PHE A 179 -2.23 -24.34 12.58
CA PHE A 179 -2.92 -23.46 13.53
C PHE A 179 -4.13 -22.78 12.89
N PRO A 180 -5.25 -22.62 13.60
CA PRO A 180 -6.43 -21.96 13.05
C PRO A 180 -6.29 -20.44 13.06
N LEU A 181 -7.17 -19.78 12.31
CA LEU A 181 -7.38 -18.33 12.36
C LEU A 181 -7.81 -17.87 13.76
N THR A 182 -7.45 -16.64 14.10
CA THR A 182 -8.00 -15.94 15.26
C THR A 182 -9.48 -15.61 15.02
N PRO A 183 -10.32 -15.47 16.07
CA PRO A 183 -11.76 -15.25 15.91
C PRO A 183 -12.12 -14.09 14.98
N PHE A 184 -11.38 -12.97 15.05
CA PHE A 184 -11.63 -11.81 14.19
C PHE A 184 -11.52 -12.12 12.70
N TRP A 185 -10.56 -12.97 12.29
CA TRP A 185 -10.31 -13.32 10.89
C TRP A 185 -11.11 -14.54 10.45
N ALA A 186 -11.42 -15.46 11.37
CA ALA A 186 -12.31 -16.58 11.09
C ALA A 186 -13.74 -16.14 10.71
N ASP A 187 -14.17 -14.98 11.21
CA ASP A 187 -15.49 -14.40 10.91
C ASP A 187 -15.52 -13.55 9.63
N ARG A 188 -14.39 -13.43 8.89
CA ARG A 188 -14.31 -12.64 7.65
C ARG A 188 -14.70 -13.47 6.43
N ASP A 189 -15.28 -12.79 5.45
CA ASP A 189 -15.49 -13.36 4.13
C ASP A 189 -14.14 -13.48 3.41
N GLY A 190 -13.69 -14.72 3.19
CA GLY A 190 -12.46 -15.04 2.44
C GLY A 190 -11.92 -16.42 2.80
N GLU A 191 -10.98 -16.89 2.00
CA GLU A 191 -10.33 -18.18 2.21
C GLU A 191 -9.14 -18.04 3.17
N PRO A 192 -8.85 -19.01 4.06
CA PRO A 192 -7.77 -18.86 5.05
C PRO A 192 -6.40 -18.50 4.46
N ASN A 193 -6.09 -18.99 3.26
CA ASN A 193 -4.83 -18.70 2.57
C ASN A 193 -4.67 -17.21 2.18
N GLU A 194 -5.77 -16.46 2.08
CA GLU A 194 -5.76 -15.01 1.82
C GLU A 194 -5.29 -14.22 3.06
N TYR A 195 -5.31 -14.82 4.24
CA TYR A 195 -4.94 -14.20 5.51
C TYR A 195 -3.59 -14.63 6.05
N ILE A 196 -2.79 -15.38 5.29
CA ILE A 196 -1.43 -15.79 5.71
C ILE A 196 -0.57 -14.56 6.02
N GLN A 197 -0.75 -13.49 5.24
CA GLN A 197 -0.15 -12.20 5.51
C GLN A 197 -1.25 -11.15 5.65
N VAL A 198 -1.25 -10.45 6.79
CA VAL A 198 -2.19 -9.35 7.04
C VAL A 198 -1.44 -8.10 7.51
N SER A 199 -2.07 -6.96 7.32
CA SER A 199 -1.53 -5.66 7.74
C SER A 199 -2.58 -4.88 8.52
N SER A 200 -2.12 -4.10 9.50
CA SER A 200 -2.94 -3.12 10.18
C SER A 200 -3.21 -1.91 9.28
N GLY A 201 -4.12 -1.06 9.73
CA GLY A 201 -4.15 0.33 9.28
C GLY A 201 -2.92 1.12 9.74
N LEU A 202 -2.91 2.41 9.42
CA LEU A 202 -1.87 3.34 9.88
C LEU A 202 -1.88 3.48 11.41
N ILE A 203 -0.71 3.32 12.02
CA ILE A 203 -0.42 3.51 13.44
C ILE A 203 0.35 4.83 13.61
N ASN A 204 -0.32 5.83 14.18
CA ASN A 204 0.26 7.17 14.41
C ASN A 204 0.80 7.33 15.84
N GLU A 205 1.49 8.44 16.12
CA GLU A 205 2.11 8.73 17.44
C GLU A 205 1.17 8.67 18.65
N GLY A 206 -0.15 8.81 18.45
CA GLY A 206 -1.12 8.61 19.53
C GLY A 206 -1.17 7.17 20.08
N ASN A 207 -0.52 6.21 19.39
CA ASN A 207 -0.53 4.79 19.72
C ASN A 207 0.83 4.28 20.23
N TYR A 208 1.81 5.15 20.40
CA TYR A 208 3.12 4.79 20.95
C TYR A 208 3.62 5.82 21.97
N THR A 209 4.52 5.39 22.85
CA THR A 209 5.13 6.26 23.85
C THR A 209 6.57 6.54 23.47
N VAL A 210 6.97 7.81 23.50
CA VAL A 210 8.38 8.19 23.36
C VAL A 210 9.00 8.23 24.74
N ASN A 211 10.05 7.44 24.94
CA ASN A 211 10.75 7.30 26.21
C ASN A 211 11.78 8.41 26.42
N GLU A 212 12.27 8.55 27.66
CA GLU A 212 13.28 9.57 28.03
C GLU A 212 14.61 9.39 27.29
N ASP A 213 14.94 8.16 26.89
CA ASP A 213 16.12 7.82 26.08
C ASP A 213 15.90 7.95 24.57
N ASN A 214 14.75 8.51 24.16
CA ASN A 214 14.32 8.72 22.77
C ASN A 214 14.07 7.40 22.00
N THR A 215 13.87 6.27 22.69
CA THR A 215 13.23 5.06 22.13
C THR A 215 11.72 5.23 22.05
N ILE A 216 11.06 4.32 21.32
CA ILE A 216 9.61 4.29 21.14
C ILE A 216 9.07 2.93 21.59
N ASP A 217 8.08 2.92 22.49
CA ASP A 217 7.29 1.74 22.81
C ASP A 217 6.05 1.68 21.93
N LEU A 218 5.99 0.71 21.01
CA LEU A 218 4.89 0.49 20.09
C LEU A 218 4.15 -0.80 20.44
N LYS A 219 2.85 -0.67 20.73
CA LYS A 219 1.95 -1.82 20.94
C LYS A 219 1.47 -2.37 19.60
N TYR A 220 1.77 -3.64 19.35
CA TYR A 220 1.42 -4.29 18.10
C TYR A 220 -0.07 -4.68 18.09
N PRO A 221 -0.91 -4.14 17.19
CA PRO A 221 -2.36 -4.30 17.27
C PRO A 221 -2.81 -5.74 16.98
N TRP A 222 -3.71 -6.29 17.79
CA TRP A 222 -4.24 -7.66 17.62
C TRP A 222 -4.91 -7.91 16.27
N ILE A 223 -5.52 -6.88 15.67
CA ILE A 223 -6.12 -6.96 14.34
C ILE A 223 -5.09 -7.32 13.26
N GLY A 224 -3.82 -7.00 13.48
CA GLY A 224 -2.71 -7.33 12.60
C GLY A 224 -2.14 -8.73 12.80
N ILE A 225 -2.85 -9.65 13.47
CA ILE A 225 -2.47 -11.06 13.70
C ILE A 225 -3.63 -11.97 13.27
N ALA A 226 -3.43 -12.72 12.18
CA ALA A 226 -4.46 -13.56 11.59
C ALA A 226 -4.55 -14.98 12.17
N TYR A 227 -3.41 -15.56 12.54
CA TYR A 227 -3.32 -16.96 12.95
C TYR A 227 -2.82 -17.11 14.38
N TYR A 228 -3.29 -18.14 15.08
CA TYR A 228 -2.62 -18.66 16.26
C TYR A 228 -1.28 -19.31 15.89
N GLY A 229 -0.45 -19.62 16.89
CA GLY A 229 0.84 -20.29 16.68
C GLY A 229 1.97 -19.32 16.31
N PRO A 230 3.00 -19.80 15.57
CA PRO A 230 4.17 -19.01 15.25
C PRO A 230 3.85 -17.96 14.17
N ASN A 231 4.19 -16.70 14.46
CA ASN A 231 4.00 -15.57 13.56
C ASN A 231 5.30 -14.75 13.48
N ARG A 232 5.61 -14.21 12.31
CA ARG A 232 6.54 -13.10 12.18
C ARG A 232 5.77 -11.80 12.23
N LEU A 233 6.12 -10.91 13.16
CA LEU A 233 5.57 -9.57 13.27
C LEU A 233 6.54 -8.56 12.70
N ASP A 234 6.08 -7.77 11.74
CA ASP A 234 6.83 -6.71 11.09
C ASP A 234 6.25 -5.34 11.46
N ILE A 235 7.13 -4.37 11.70
CA ILE A 235 6.77 -2.97 11.88
C ILE A 235 7.49 -2.17 10.82
N TYR A 236 6.74 -1.44 9.99
CA TYR A 236 7.29 -0.59 8.94
C TYR A 236 7.01 0.88 9.23
N ALA A 237 8.06 1.71 9.31
CA ALA A 237 7.93 3.15 9.11
C ALA A 237 7.76 3.40 7.62
N VAL A 238 6.78 4.23 7.23
CA VAL A 238 6.40 4.41 5.81
C VAL A 238 6.61 5.84 5.33
N ASP A 239 6.85 6.01 4.03
CA ASP A 239 6.93 7.29 3.34
C ASP A 239 5.56 7.89 3.01
N ASP A 240 5.56 9.06 2.37
CA ASP A 240 4.33 9.78 2.00
C ASP A 240 3.49 9.01 0.97
N ASN A 241 4.10 8.30 0.02
CA ASN A 241 3.36 7.57 -1.00
C ASN A 241 2.57 6.41 -0.39
N ILE A 242 3.19 5.63 0.51
CA ILE A 242 2.47 4.57 1.23
C ILE A 242 1.44 5.18 2.19
N PHE A 243 1.79 6.23 2.93
CA PHE A 243 0.85 6.91 3.84
C PHE A 243 -0.40 7.42 3.12
N ASP A 244 -0.23 8.08 1.98
CA ASP A 244 -1.29 8.65 1.17
C ASP A 244 -2.19 7.60 0.54
N TYR A 245 -1.59 6.52 0.04
CA TYR A 245 -2.32 5.36 -0.46
C TYR A 245 -3.21 4.75 0.63
N TYR A 246 -2.65 4.42 1.80
CA TYR A 246 -3.42 3.79 2.87
C TYR A 246 -4.52 4.70 3.43
N ARG A 247 -4.26 5.99 3.67
CA ARG A 247 -5.28 6.88 4.22
C ARG A 247 -6.43 7.11 3.24
N SER A 248 -6.13 7.25 1.94
CA SER A 248 -7.16 7.48 0.92
C SER A 248 -7.98 6.21 0.67
N LEU A 249 -7.35 5.03 0.70
CA LEU A 249 -8.04 3.74 0.62
C LEU A 249 -8.97 3.51 1.82
N GLN A 250 -8.51 3.79 3.05
CA GLN A 250 -9.33 3.65 4.26
C GLN A 250 -10.58 4.53 4.24
N THR A 251 -10.48 5.75 3.71
CA THR A 251 -11.64 6.61 3.46
C THR A 251 -12.64 5.89 2.54
N GLN A 252 -12.21 5.33 1.42
CA GLN A 252 -13.10 4.62 0.50
C GLN A 252 -13.73 3.34 1.09
N GLN A 253 -13.01 2.62 1.95
CA GLN A 253 -13.47 1.36 2.55
C GLN A 253 -14.36 1.55 3.81
N GLY A 254 -14.80 2.78 4.10
CA GLY A 254 -15.79 3.06 5.15
C GLY A 254 -15.24 3.68 6.44
N GLY A 255 -14.04 4.26 6.41
CA GLY A 255 -13.51 5.07 7.50
C GLY A 255 -14.25 6.40 7.66
N GLY A 256 -15.34 6.41 8.44
CA GLY A 256 -15.94 7.61 9.09
C GLY A 256 -16.46 8.77 8.21
N ASN A 257 -17.76 9.09 8.33
CA ASN A 257 -18.42 10.35 7.92
C ASN A 257 -18.23 10.84 6.46
N ILE A 258 -18.18 9.93 5.49
CA ILE A 258 -18.39 10.34 4.09
C ILE A 258 -19.88 10.67 3.90
N SER A 259 -20.16 11.92 3.53
CA SER A 259 -21.50 12.30 3.08
C SER A 259 -21.82 11.55 1.79
N PRO A 260 -23.04 11.02 1.60
CA PRO A 260 -23.40 10.29 0.38
C PRO A 260 -23.04 11.11 -0.87
N GLY A 261 -22.17 10.55 -1.73
CA GLY A 261 -21.73 11.18 -2.98
C GLY A 261 -20.28 11.72 -3.02
N GLN A 262 -19.49 11.59 -1.95
CA GLN A 262 -18.08 12.01 -1.93
C GLN A 262 -17.13 10.81 -1.75
N ILE A 263 -16.93 10.01 -2.79
CA ILE A 263 -15.83 9.02 -2.79
C ILE A 263 -14.57 9.77 -3.25
N GLU A 264 -13.69 10.14 -2.32
CA GLU A 264 -12.40 10.73 -2.67
C GLU A 264 -11.55 9.71 -3.42
N ASN A 265 -10.82 10.14 -4.46
CA ASN A 265 -9.93 9.27 -5.22
C ASN A 265 -8.72 8.83 -4.37
N VAL A 266 -8.21 7.63 -4.66
CA VAL A 266 -6.94 7.17 -4.09
C VAL A 266 -5.82 8.11 -4.53
N ILE A 267 -4.93 8.47 -3.61
CA ILE A 267 -3.77 9.32 -3.87
C ILE A 267 -2.59 8.40 -4.21
N TRP A 268 -2.14 8.46 -5.46
CA TRP A 268 -1.10 7.56 -5.99
C TRP A 268 0.32 8.14 -5.92
N ASN A 269 0.48 9.47 -5.91
CA ASN A 269 1.78 10.16 -6.03
C ASN A 269 2.62 9.67 -7.23
N VAL A 270 1.92 9.33 -8.32
CA VAL A 270 2.47 8.91 -9.60
C VAL A 270 1.91 9.84 -10.68
N GLU A 271 2.79 10.44 -11.48
CA GLU A 271 2.42 11.22 -12.66
C GLU A 271 2.49 10.33 -13.90
N GLY A 272 1.51 10.43 -14.80
CA GLY A 272 1.44 9.62 -16.02
C GLY A 272 0.86 8.21 -15.83
N GLY A 273 0.45 7.85 -14.61
CA GLY A 273 -0.15 6.56 -14.28
C GLY A 273 -0.79 6.56 -12.89
N ILE A 274 -1.13 5.37 -12.41
CA ILE A 274 -1.60 5.09 -11.05
C ILE A 274 -0.72 3.99 -10.42
N GLY A 275 -0.96 3.66 -9.16
CA GLY A 275 -0.21 2.64 -8.43
C GLY A 275 0.74 3.24 -7.40
N LEU A 276 1.74 2.48 -6.98
CA LEU A 276 2.55 2.80 -5.80
C LEU A 276 4.05 2.61 -6.05
N PHE A 277 4.78 3.72 -6.00
CA PHE A 277 6.23 3.73 -5.83
C PHE A 277 6.52 4.20 -4.40
N GLY A 278 6.48 3.27 -3.46
CA GLY A 278 6.54 3.56 -2.03
C GLY A 278 7.92 3.31 -1.44
N ALA A 279 8.18 3.88 -0.26
CA ALA A 279 9.38 3.58 0.51
C ALA A 279 9.08 3.33 1.99
N ARG A 280 9.85 2.43 2.60
CA ARG A 280 9.67 2.02 4.00
C ARG A 280 10.99 1.62 4.65
N ALA A 281 11.02 1.64 5.97
CA ALA A 281 12.04 0.98 6.78
C ALA A 281 11.33 0.00 7.71
N GLY A 282 11.85 -1.21 7.87
CA GLY A 282 11.17 -2.27 8.61
C GLY A 282 12.06 -2.97 9.61
N VAL A 283 11.42 -3.53 10.64
CA VAL A 283 12.00 -4.49 11.59
C VAL A 283 11.04 -5.65 11.78
N SER A 284 11.57 -6.82 12.15
CA SER A 284 10.81 -8.05 12.30
C SER A 284 11.17 -8.80 13.59
N ALA A 285 10.19 -9.45 14.21
CA ALA A 285 10.40 -10.41 15.30
C ALA A 285 9.49 -11.62 15.15
N ASP A 286 10.02 -12.81 15.41
CA ASP A 286 9.23 -14.04 15.46
C ASP A 286 8.65 -14.22 16.87
N VAL A 287 7.35 -14.50 16.95
CA VAL A 287 6.60 -14.65 18.21
C VAL A 287 5.64 -15.83 18.15
N PHE A 288 5.07 -16.21 19.29
CA PHE A 288 4.06 -17.25 19.38
C PHE A 288 2.75 -16.74 20.01
N VAL A 289 1.62 -17.04 19.38
CA VAL A 289 0.29 -16.60 19.81
C VAL A 289 -0.53 -17.80 20.28
N LYS A 290 -0.84 -17.85 21.57
CA LYS A 290 -1.67 -18.91 22.17
C LYS A 290 -3.14 -18.62 22.03
N GLN A 291 -3.92 -19.71 21.94
CA GLN A 291 -5.36 -19.67 22.19
C GLN A 291 -5.63 -19.42 23.67
N GLN A 292 -6.77 -18.79 23.96
CA GLN A 292 -7.28 -18.72 25.31
C GLN A 292 -7.86 -20.09 25.69
N ASP A 293 -7.42 -20.64 26.82
CA ASP A 293 -7.96 -21.90 27.37
C ASP A 293 -9.43 -21.75 27.79
#